data_AF-A0A7L7RZ74-F1
#
_entry.id   AF-A0A7L7RZ74-F1
#
_cell.length_a   1.000
_cell.length_b   1.000
_cell.length_c   1.000
_cell.angle_alpha   90.00
_cell.angle_beta   90.00
_cell.angle_gamma   90.00
#
_symmetry.space_group_name_H-M   'P 1'
#
loop_
_entity.id
_entity.type
_entity.pdbx_description
1 polymer ?
#
loop_
_entity_poly.entity_id
_entity_poly.type
_entity_poly.pdbx_seq_one_letter_code
_entity_poly.pdbx_strand_id
1 'polypeptide(L)'
;SSLEYDIFMCIRAQVETYINRLQKLAKTLATVDVLQSLAVVAETNHYIRPQFNDNHVITIQEGRHAVVEKVMGVQEYIPNSISFNQETSIQLITGPNMSGKSTYMRQLALTVIMAQMGSFVAADHVDLPLFDAIFTRIGAADDLIS
;
A
#
# COMPACT_ATOMS: atom_id res chain seq x y z
N SER A 1 39.95 17.37 27.10
CA SER A 1 38.50 17.63 27.19
C SER A 1 38.10 18.98 26.61
N SER A 2 38.68 20.13 27.00
CA SER A 2 38.28 21.44 26.42
C SER A 2 38.62 21.58 24.93
N LEU A 3 39.86 21.25 24.53
CA LEU A 3 40.28 21.34 23.13
C LEU A 3 39.47 20.43 22.19
N GLU A 4 39.10 19.23 22.65
CA GLU A 4 38.24 18.31 21.87
C GLU A 4 36.84 18.89 21.65
N TYR A 5 36.28 19.52 22.70
CA TYR A 5 34.99 20.18 22.61
C TYR A 5 35.02 21.36 21.64
N ASP A 6 36.08 22.17 21.67
CA ASP A 6 36.25 23.31 20.77
C ASP A 6 36.35 22.86 19.30
N ILE A 7 37.12 21.79 19.04
CA ILE A 7 37.22 21.18 17.70
C ILE A 7 35.85 20.63 17.26
N PHE A 8 35.12 19.93 18.13
CA PHE A 8 33.79 19.42 17.84
C PHE A 8 32.80 20.54 17.48
N MET A 9 32.80 21.65 18.23
CA MET A 9 31.95 22.80 17.96
C MET A 9 32.29 23.47 16.62
N CYS A 10 33.56 23.54 16.26
CA CYS A 10 34.00 24.04 14.95
C CYS A 10 33.48 23.14 13.81
N ILE A 11 33.60 21.81 13.94
CA ILE A 11 33.07 20.85 12.97
C ILE A 11 31.55 21.01 12.85
N ARG A 12 30.84 21.13 13.98
CA ARG A 12 29.38 21.32 13.97
C ARG A 12 28.99 22.59 13.21
N ALA A 13 29.64 23.72 13.48
CA ALA A 13 29.36 24.97 12.77
C ALA A 13 29.64 24.85 11.26
N GLN A 14 30.69 24.13 10.87
CA GLN A 14 30.94 23.83 9.45
C GLN A 14 29.82 22.98 8.84
N VAL A 15 29.40 21.91 9.50
CA VAL A 15 28.31 21.03 9.04
C VAL A 15 26.98 21.79 8.95
N GLU A 16 26.70 22.71 9.86
CA GLU A 16 25.49 23.55 9.86
C GLU A 16 25.32 24.30 8.53
N THR A 17 26.41 24.76 7.91
CA THR A 17 26.36 25.42 6.59
C THR A 17 25.86 24.51 5.46
N TYR A 18 25.89 23.19 5.64
CA TYR A 18 25.48 22.19 4.66
C TYR A 18 24.12 21.55 4.95
N ILE A 19 23.40 21.94 6.02
CA ILE A 19 22.15 21.30 6.44
C ILE A 19 21.14 21.15 5.29
N ASN A 20 20.91 22.21 4.52
CA ASN A 20 19.96 22.17 3.40
C ASN A 20 20.36 21.14 2.34
N ARG A 21 21.65 21.04 2.03
CA ARG A 21 22.18 20.06 1.07
C ARG A 21 22.06 18.64 1.63
N LEU A 22 22.38 18.43 2.90
CA LEU A 22 22.29 17.13 3.56
C LEU A 22 20.83 16.64 3.64
N GLN A 23 19.88 17.51 3.98
CA GLN A 23 18.46 17.18 4.01
C GLN A 23 17.93 16.83 2.62
N LYS A 24 18.33 17.55 1.56
CA LYS A 24 17.95 17.22 0.18
C LYS A 24 18.51 15.86 -0.24
N LEU A 25 19.77 15.57 0.10
CA LEU A 25 20.38 14.27 -0.15
C LEU A 25 19.63 13.15 0.58
N ALA A 26 19.36 13.34 1.88
CA ALA A 26 18.62 12.37 2.69
C ALA A 26 17.22 12.08 2.11
N LYS A 27 16.48 13.11 1.68
CA LYS A 27 15.18 12.93 1.00
C LYS A 27 15.31 12.14 -0.30
N THR A 28 16.34 12.44 -1.10
CA THR A 28 16.58 11.73 -2.36
C THR A 28 16.88 10.25 -2.12
N LEU A 29 17.74 9.96 -1.14
CA LEU A 29 18.06 8.58 -0.75
C LEU A 29 16.83 7.85 -0.22
N ALA A 30 16.03 8.50 0.64
CA ALA A 30 14.79 7.93 1.15
C ALA A 30 13.78 7.62 0.03
N THR A 31 13.65 8.49 -0.98
CA THR A 31 12.80 8.21 -2.14
C THR A 31 13.29 7.00 -2.93
N VAL A 32 14.60 6.88 -3.17
CA VAL A 32 15.18 5.72 -3.86
C VAL A 32 14.95 4.43 -3.07
N ASP A 33 15.15 4.47 -1.75
CA ASP A 33 14.95 3.34 -0.84
C ASP A 33 13.49 2.83 -0.87
N VAL A 34 12.51 3.75 -0.77
CA VAL A 34 11.09 3.40 -0.85
C VAL A 34 10.73 2.82 -2.22
N LEU A 35 11.14 3.47 -3.32
CA LEU A 35 10.82 2.99 -4.66
C LEU A 35 11.45 1.62 -4.95
N GLN A 36 12.68 1.40 -4.51
CA GLN A 36 13.36 0.12 -4.65
C GLN A 36 12.67 -0.96 -3.81
N SER A 37 12.28 -0.64 -2.58
CA SER A 37 11.53 -1.55 -1.71
C SER A 37 10.20 -1.97 -2.32
N LEU A 38 9.44 -1.02 -2.89
CA LEU A 38 8.18 -1.30 -3.58
C LEU A 38 8.41 -2.18 -4.82
N ALA A 39 9.47 -1.94 -5.60
CA ALA A 39 9.80 -2.75 -6.76
C ALA A 39 10.17 -4.19 -6.37
N VAL A 40 10.95 -4.38 -5.29
CA VAL A 40 11.29 -5.72 -4.78
C VAL A 40 10.04 -6.48 -4.35
N VAL A 41 9.14 -5.83 -3.61
CA VAL A 41 7.87 -6.43 -3.18
C VAL A 41 7.02 -6.81 -4.39
N ALA A 42 6.95 -5.93 -5.40
CA ALA A 42 6.18 -6.19 -6.60
C ALA A 42 6.69 -7.40 -7.38
N GLU A 43 8.00 -7.49 -7.58
CA GLU A 43 8.63 -8.60 -8.31
C GLU A 43 8.50 -9.92 -7.54
N THR A 44 8.81 -9.90 -6.25
CA THR A 44 8.80 -11.10 -5.39
C THR A 44 7.38 -11.69 -5.26
N ASN A 45 6.35 -10.85 -5.35
CA ASN A 45 4.96 -11.25 -5.09
C ASN A 45 4.10 -11.24 -6.35
N HIS A 46 4.68 -11.00 -7.53
CA HIS A 46 3.98 -10.90 -8.81
C HIS A 46 2.81 -9.90 -8.76
N TYR A 47 3.08 -8.70 -8.25
CA TYR A 47 2.10 -7.61 -8.27
C TYR A 47 2.12 -6.90 -9.62
N ILE A 48 0.97 -6.34 -9.99
CA ILE A 48 0.79 -5.63 -11.27
C ILE A 48 0.68 -4.13 -11.06
N ARG A 49 1.01 -3.38 -12.10
CA ARG A 49 0.84 -1.92 -12.11
C ARG A 49 -0.65 -1.61 -12.27
N PRO A 50 -1.30 -0.91 -11.33
CA PRO A 50 -2.70 -0.53 -11.47
C PRO A 50 -2.88 0.53 -12.56
N GLN A 51 -4.07 0.58 -13.13
CA GLN A 51 -4.55 1.64 -14.01
C GLN A 51 -5.58 2.50 -13.28
N PHE A 52 -5.70 3.76 -13.72
CA PHE A 52 -6.70 4.68 -13.20
C PHE A 52 -7.62 5.16 -14.32
N ASN A 53 -8.90 5.33 -14.00
CA ASN A 53 -9.92 5.81 -14.92
C ASN A 53 -10.76 6.95 -14.32
N ASP A 54 -11.36 7.75 -15.19
CA ASP A 54 -12.30 8.83 -14.83
C ASP A 54 -13.77 8.40 -14.91
N ASN A 55 -14.03 7.10 -15.11
CA ASN A 55 -15.36 6.56 -15.41
C ASN A 55 -16.10 6.05 -14.16
N HIS A 56 -15.53 6.22 -12.96
CA HIS A 56 -16.03 5.66 -11.70
C HIS A 56 -16.18 4.13 -11.73
N VAL A 57 -15.38 3.44 -12.54
CA VAL A 57 -15.41 1.97 -12.67
C VAL A 57 -14.33 1.35 -11.79
N ILE A 58 -14.71 0.37 -10.96
CA ILE A 58 -13.78 -0.43 -10.17
C ILE A 58 -13.71 -1.80 -10.83
N THR A 59 -12.52 -2.21 -11.28
CA THR A 59 -12.26 -3.56 -11.78
C THR A 59 -11.01 -4.10 -11.12
N ILE A 60 -11.14 -5.23 -10.43
CA ILE A 60 -10.03 -6.02 -9.89
C ILE A 60 -10.25 -7.46 -10.36
N GLN A 61 -9.29 -8.04 -11.07
CA GLN A 61 -9.31 -9.44 -11.49
C GLN A 61 -8.29 -10.24 -10.70
N GLU A 62 -8.71 -11.40 -10.19
CA GLU A 62 -7.88 -12.30 -9.36
C GLU A 62 -7.13 -11.55 -8.24
N GLY A 63 -7.85 -10.63 -7.57
CA GLY A 63 -7.30 -9.82 -6.49
C GLY A 63 -7.01 -10.64 -5.24
N ARG A 64 -5.93 -10.30 -4.55
CA ARG A 64 -5.44 -10.98 -3.34
C ARG A 64 -5.27 -9.97 -2.20
N HIS A 65 -5.51 -10.41 -0.96
CA HIS A 65 -5.25 -9.55 0.19
C HIS A 65 -3.76 -9.60 0.53
N ALA A 66 -3.02 -8.52 0.21
CA ALA A 66 -1.55 -8.45 0.25
C ALA A 66 -0.90 -8.91 1.59
N VAL A 67 -1.61 -8.78 2.72
CA VAL A 67 -1.14 -9.31 4.02
C VAL A 67 -1.49 -10.79 4.23
N VAL A 68 -2.72 -11.20 3.91
CA VAL A 68 -3.22 -12.56 4.20
C VAL A 68 -2.54 -13.58 3.29
N GLU A 69 -2.32 -13.24 2.01
CA GLU A 69 -1.60 -14.13 1.09
C GLU A 69 -0.18 -14.45 1.56
N LYS A 70 0.45 -13.56 2.32
CA LYS A 70 1.78 -13.77 2.89
C LYS A 70 1.78 -14.66 4.12
N VAL A 71 0.72 -14.59 4.93
CA VAL A 71 0.57 -15.43 6.12
C VAL A 71 0.15 -16.86 5.74
N MET A 72 -0.77 -17.01 4.80
CA MET A 72 -1.28 -18.32 4.35
C MET A 72 -0.38 -18.98 3.29
N GLY A 73 0.38 -18.19 2.54
CA GLY A 73 1.07 -18.64 1.35
C GLY A 73 0.22 -18.44 0.09
N VAL A 74 0.86 -17.97 -0.99
CA VAL A 74 0.18 -17.57 -2.24
C VAL A 74 -0.63 -18.71 -2.86
N GLN A 75 -0.19 -19.96 -2.71
CA GLN A 75 -0.88 -21.13 -3.27
C GLN A 75 -2.16 -21.51 -2.51
N GLU A 76 -2.34 -21.04 -1.27
CA GLU A 76 -3.51 -21.37 -0.45
C GLU A 76 -4.58 -20.27 -0.46
N TYR A 77 -4.20 -19.04 -0.81
CA TYR A 77 -5.15 -17.93 -0.89
C TYR A 77 -6.01 -18.04 -2.15
N ILE A 78 -7.34 -17.98 -1.99
CA ILE A 78 -8.28 -17.96 -3.11
C ILE A 78 -8.49 -16.50 -3.57
N PRO A 79 -8.05 -16.12 -4.79
CA PRO A 79 -8.24 -14.77 -5.29
C PRO A 79 -9.72 -14.42 -5.49
N ASN A 80 -10.04 -13.13 -5.40
CA ASN A 80 -11.39 -12.60 -5.60
C ASN A 80 -11.38 -11.47 -6.62
N SER A 81 -12.29 -11.55 -7.58
CA SER A 81 -12.55 -10.46 -8.52
C SER A 81 -13.61 -9.49 -7.97
N ILE A 82 -13.44 -8.19 -8.24
CA ILE A 82 -14.31 -7.10 -7.78
C ILE A 82 -14.70 -6.25 -8.99
N SER A 83 -16.00 -6.04 -9.20
CA SER A 83 -16.49 -5.15 -10.26
C SER A 83 -17.58 -4.20 -9.75
N PHE A 84 -17.40 -2.92 -10.06
CA PHE A 84 -18.42 -1.88 -9.95
C PHE A 84 -18.44 -1.18 -11.31
N ASN A 85 -19.53 -1.36 -12.06
CA ASN A 85 -19.77 -0.60 -13.28
C ASN A 85 -20.44 0.75 -12.91
N GLN A 86 -20.69 1.59 -13.91
CA GLN A 86 -21.31 2.92 -13.71
C GLN A 86 -22.70 2.88 -13.05
N GLU A 87 -23.39 1.73 -13.14
CA GLU A 87 -24.73 1.55 -12.58
C GLU A 87 -24.70 0.93 -11.17
N THR A 88 -23.55 0.41 -10.74
CA THR A 88 -23.40 -0.32 -9.48
C THR A 88 -22.54 0.50 -8.54
N SER A 89 -23.15 1.12 -7.54
CA SER A 89 -22.44 1.86 -6.48
C SER A 89 -22.38 1.11 -5.14
N ILE A 90 -23.16 0.04 -4.99
CA ILE A 90 -23.29 -0.73 -3.75
C ILE A 90 -23.29 -2.23 -4.08
N GLN A 91 -22.46 -2.99 -3.36
CA GLN A 91 -22.51 -4.45 -3.35
C GLN A 91 -23.10 -4.94 -2.03
N LEU A 92 -24.11 -5.82 -2.09
CA LEU A 92 -24.63 -6.53 -0.92
C LEU A 92 -23.90 -7.88 -0.80
N ILE A 93 -22.97 -7.98 0.14
CA ILE A 93 -22.16 -9.18 0.35
C ILE A 93 -22.78 -10.03 1.46
N THR A 94 -23.22 -11.25 1.12
CA THR A 94 -23.81 -12.22 2.05
C THR A 94 -23.01 -13.52 2.09
N GLY A 95 -23.08 -14.24 3.21
CA GLY A 95 -22.39 -15.53 3.37
C GLY A 95 -22.20 -15.90 4.84
N PRO A 96 -21.89 -17.17 5.16
CA PRO A 96 -21.72 -17.64 6.53
C PRO A 96 -20.57 -16.93 7.25
N ASN A 97 -20.53 -16.97 8.58
CA ASN A 97 -19.40 -16.42 9.34
C ASN A 97 -18.09 -17.10 8.90
N MET A 98 -16.98 -16.35 8.95
CA MET A 98 -15.65 -16.79 8.50
C MET A 98 -15.52 -17.11 7.00
N SER A 99 -16.52 -16.77 6.16
CA SER A 99 -16.46 -16.98 4.70
C SER A 99 -15.62 -15.94 3.93
N GLY A 100 -14.75 -15.19 4.59
CA GLY A 100 -13.88 -14.20 3.93
C GLY A 100 -14.52 -12.86 3.53
N LYS A 101 -15.77 -12.57 3.93
CA LYS A 101 -16.45 -11.28 3.59
C LYS A 101 -15.66 -10.05 4.05
N SER A 102 -15.16 -10.07 5.29
CA SER A 102 -14.36 -8.98 5.83
C SER A 102 -13.00 -8.86 5.12
N THR A 103 -12.39 -9.99 4.75
CA THR A 103 -11.15 -10.04 3.96
C THR A 103 -11.37 -9.44 2.56
N TYR A 104 -12.48 -9.75 1.89
CA TYR A 104 -12.85 -9.18 0.60
C TYR A 104 -12.95 -7.65 0.65
N MET A 105 -13.66 -7.11 1.65
CA MET A 105 -13.81 -5.66 1.81
C MET A 105 -12.46 -4.98 2.11
N ARG A 106 -11.65 -5.57 2.99
CA ARG A 106 -10.31 -5.04 3.33
C ARG A 106 -9.34 -5.15 2.15
N GLN A 107 -9.45 -6.18 1.32
CA GLN A 107 -8.68 -6.35 0.09
C GLN A 107 -8.92 -5.17 -0.86
N LEU A 108 -10.19 -4.80 -1.12
CA LEU A 108 -10.51 -3.65 -1.96
C LEU A 108 -9.86 -2.37 -1.41
N ALA A 109 -10.08 -2.08 -0.13
CA ALA A 109 -9.52 -0.89 0.52
C ALA A 109 -7.99 -0.84 0.46
N LEU A 110 -7.33 -1.97 0.73
CA LEU A 110 -5.87 -2.07 0.67
C LEU A 110 -5.33 -1.89 -0.75
N THR A 111 -6.02 -2.45 -1.75
CA THR A 111 -5.68 -2.27 -3.17
C THR A 111 -5.71 -0.79 -3.56
N VAL A 112 -6.75 -0.06 -3.14
CA VAL A 112 -6.87 1.39 -3.38
C VAL A 112 -5.72 2.16 -2.74
N ILE A 113 -5.41 1.87 -1.46
CA ILE A 113 -4.32 2.55 -0.73
C ILE A 113 -2.98 2.29 -1.43
N MET A 114 -2.68 1.03 -1.77
CA MET A 114 -1.44 0.68 -2.44
C MET A 114 -1.32 1.35 -3.80
N ALA A 115 -2.38 1.34 -4.61
CA ALA A 115 -2.40 1.98 -5.91
C ALA A 115 -2.15 3.50 -5.83
N GLN A 116 -2.88 4.21 -4.95
CA GLN A 116 -2.75 5.67 -4.81
C GLN A 116 -1.47 6.11 -4.07
N MET A 117 -0.83 5.22 -3.32
CA MET A 117 0.53 5.44 -2.79
C MET A 117 1.60 5.34 -3.89
N GLY A 118 1.28 4.79 -5.05
CA GLY A 118 2.22 4.56 -6.16
C GLY A 118 2.87 3.17 -6.15
N SER A 119 2.32 2.22 -5.40
CA SER A 119 2.76 0.81 -5.40
C SER A 119 2.06 0.01 -6.50
N PHE A 120 2.69 -1.11 -6.88
CA PHE A 120 2.02 -2.21 -7.56
C PHE A 120 1.07 -2.92 -6.58
N VAL A 121 0.09 -3.65 -7.10
CA VAL A 121 -1.01 -4.26 -6.33
C VAL A 121 -1.15 -5.77 -6.56
N ALA A 122 -1.65 -6.47 -5.55
CA ALA A 122 -1.80 -7.92 -5.55
C ALA A 122 -3.05 -8.37 -6.34
N ALA A 123 -2.92 -8.46 -7.66
CA ALA A 123 -3.98 -8.86 -8.58
C ALA A 123 -3.37 -9.20 -9.95
N ASP A 124 -4.19 -9.67 -10.89
CA ASP A 124 -3.78 -9.89 -12.28
C ASP A 124 -4.13 -8.69 -13.17
N HIS A 125 -5.19 -7.96 -12.82
CA HIS A 125 -5.56 -6.69 -13.45
C HIS A 125 -6.30 -5.78 -12.46
N VAL A 126 -6.00 -4.48 -12.49
CA VAL A 126 -6.65 -3.45 -11.67
C VAL A 126 -6.87 -2.17 -12.47
N ASP A 127 -8.11 -1.71 -12.49
CA ASP A 127 -8.53 -0.41 -13.00
C ASP A 127 -9.45 0.25 -11.97
N LEU A 128 -9.07 1.44 -11.48
CA LEU A 128 -9.71 2.12 -10.35
C LEU A 128 -9.98 3.59 -10.66
N PRO A 129 -11.06 4.19 -10.14
CA PRO A 129 -11.11 5.64 -10.04
C PRO A 129 -10.15 6.13 -8.95
N LEU A 130 -9.88 7.44 -8.93
CA LEU A 130 -9.25 8.07 -7.78
C LEU A 130 -10.27 8.21 -6.65
N PHE A 131 -9.92 7.68 -5.48
CA PHE A 131 -10.69 7.81 -4.25
C PHE A 131 -10.17 9.00 -3.45
N ASP A 132 -11.09 9.83 -2.99
CA ASP A 132 -10.86 10.93 -2.06
C ASP A 132 -10.81 10.44 -0.60
N ALA A 133 -11.62 9.43 -0.27
CA ALA A 133 -11.71 8.86 1.07
C ALA A 133 -12.10 7.38 1.06
N ILE A 134 -11.68 6.66 2.11
CA ILE A 134 -12.12 5.29 2.41
C ILE A 134 -12.77 5.32 3.79
N PHE A 135 -14.07 5.03 3.84
CA PHE A 135 -14.82 4.93 5.08
C PHE A 135 -15.04 3.48 5.45
N THR A 136 -14.81 3.13 6.71
CA THR A 136 -15.08 1.79 7.22
C THR A 136 -15.92 1.86 8.48
N ARG A 137 -16.86 0.93 8.61
CA ARG A 137 -17.59 0.68 9.85
C ARG A 137 -17.72 -0.83 10.00
N ILE A 138 -16.84 -1.40 10.80
CA ILE A 138 -16.78 -2.85 11.05
C ILE A 138 -17.20 -3.08 12.50
N GLY A 139 -18.03 -4.09 12.75
CA GLY A 139 -18.42 -4.49 14.10
C GLY A 139 -17.22 -4.99 14.92
N ALA A 140 -17.36 -5.04 16.26
CA ALA A 140 -16.27 -5.43 17.15
C ALA A 140 -15.77 -6.87 16.89
N ALA A 141 -14.43 -7.03 16.91
CA ALA A 141 -13.66 -8.29 16.92
C ALA A 141 -13.52 -9.10 15.61
N ASP A 142 -13.18 -8.45 14.49
CA ASP A 142 -12.60 -9.13 13.31
C ASP A 142 -11.08 -8.90 13.26
N ASP A 143 -10.32 -9.62 14.08
CA ASP A 143 -8.86 -9.74 13.93
C ASP A 143 -8.55 -10.74 12.82
N LEU A 144 -7.80 -10.27 11.82
CA LEU A 144 -7.48 -11.07 10.63
C LEU A 144 -6.22 -11.92 10.81
N ILE A 145 -5.47 -11.69 11.89
CA ILE A 145 -4.20 -12.35 12.21
C ILE A 145 -4.13 -12.45 13.73
N SER A 146 -3.97 -13.68 14.25
CA SER A 146 -3.54 -13.97 15.62
C SER A 146 -2.34 -14.90 15.56
#